data_AF-A0A7S1BZZ9-F1
#
_entry.id   AF-A0A7S1BZZ9-F1
#
_cell.length_a   1.000
_cell.length_b   1.000
_cell.length_c   1.000
_cell.angle_alpha   90.00
_cell.angle_beta   90.00
_cell.angle_gamma   90.00
#
_symmetry.space_group_name_H-M   'P 1'
#
loop_
_entity.id
_entity.type
_entity.pdbx_description
1 polymer ?
#
loop_
_entity_poly.entity_id
_entity_poly.type
_entity_poly.pdbx_seq_one_letter_code
_entity_poly.pdbx_strand_id
1 'polypeptide(L)'
;MEVDNPDVFEVTGEIPAESIGYGETKNCFVLLQRKPNAALCPLNFNCELHFTVQQVDPASGESEGDTYPEEYVLECLEILTSDFMAKVNVGGFRGSWEKIGSGNEVLEKFALQFKSVEEALTAVISFLGMQPCDGTGTVKATNNGKPHMLHLSGVFVGNISVMVRAQVAEDPKGNGVTLKIAVRSDDAAVCRMVADCIH
;
A
#
# COMPACT_ATOMS: atom_id res chain seq x y z
N MET A 1 -0.53 11.35 -16.84
CA MET A 1 0.25 10.76 -15.72
C MET A 1 1.52 10.15 -16.27
N GLU A 2 2.68 10.43 -15.67
CA GLU A 2 3.95 9.82 -16.06
C GLU A 2 4.39 8.78 -15.02
N VAL A 3 4.85 7.62 -15.49
CA VAL A 3 5.24 6.49 -14.63
C VAL A 3 6.75 6.48 -14.47
N ASP A 4 7.23 6.64 -13.23
CA ASP A 4 8.68 6.67 -12.94
C ASP A 4 9.38 5.32 -13.24
N ASN A 5 8.62 4.21 -13.25
CA ASN A 5 9.12 2.89 -13.61
C ASN A 5 8.13 2.14 -14.54
N PRO A 6 8.28 2.27 -15.88
CA PRO A 6 7.37 1.63 -16.84
C PRO A 6 7.50 0.11 -16.88
N ASP A 7 8.47 -0.49 -16.18
CA ASP A 7 8.64 -1.95 -16.12
C ASP A 7 7.65 -2.63 -15.16
N VAL A 8 6.92 -1.86 -14.35
CA VAL A 8 5.92 -2.39 -13.42
C VAL A 8 4.49 -2.05 -13.84
N PHE A 9 4.22 -0.79 -14.18
CA PHE A 9 2.92 -0.32 -14.64
C PHE A 9 3.01 0.36 -16.00
N GLU A 10 1.93 0.24 -16.77
CA GLU A 10 1.74 0.93 -18.02
C GLU A 10 0.41 1.66 -18.00
N VAL A 11 0.39 2.91 -18.47
CA VAL A 11 -0.86 3.64 -18.70
C VAL A 11 -1.48 3.12 -19.98
N THR A 12 -2.64 2.49 -19.85
CA THR A 12 -3.34 1.83 -20.97
C THR A 12 -4.54 2.60 -21.49
N GLY A 13 -4.93 3.65 -20.79
CA GLY A 13 -6.04 4.50 -21.20
C GLY A 13 -6.37 5.54 -20.15
N GLU A 14 -7.20 6.47 -20.56
CA GLU A 14 -7.72 7.55 -19.74
C GLU A 14 -9.21 7.71 -20.04
N ILE A 15 -10.01 8.00 -19.01
CA ILE A 15 -11.42 8.31 -19.13
C ILE A 15 -11.57 9.77 -18.69
N PRO A 16 -11.64 10.72 -19.63
CA PRO A 16 -11.71 12.13 -19.29
C PRO A 16 -13.10 12.51 -18.76
N ALA A 17 -13.16 13.59 -17.98
CA ALA A 17 -14.42 14.30 -17.77
C ALA A 17 -14.67 15.19 -19.00
N GLU A 18 -15.77 14.96 -19.74
CA GLU A 18 -16.02 15.64 -21.03
C GLU A 18 -16.08 17.17 -20.92
N SER A 19 -16.59 17.70 -19.81
CA SER A 19 -16.66 19.14 -19.50
C SER A 19 -16.87 19.32 -18.00
N ILE A 20 -16.43 20.42 -17.39
CA ILE A 20 -16.70 20.70 -15.97
C ILE A 20 -17.16 22.14 -15.86
N GLY A 21 -18.43 22.35 -15.50
CA GLY A 21 -18.98 23.68 -15.29
C GLY A 21 -18.50 24.34 -14.01
N TYR A 22 -18.68 25.67 -13.91
CA TYR A 22 -18.37 26.39 -12.67
C TYR A 22 -19.20 25.84 -11.50
N GLY A 23 -18.51 25.47 -10.42
CA GLY A 23 -19.12 24.89 -9.22
C GLY A 23 -19.52 23.41 -9.36
N GLU A 24 -19.23 22.76 -10.49
CA GLU A 24 -19.44 21.33 -10.66
C GLU A 24 -18.21 20.50 -10.24
N THR A 25 -18.45 19.25 -9.89
CA THR A 25 -17.38 18.25 -9.67
C THR A 25 -17.66 17.06 -10.57
N LYS A 26 -16.65 16.66 -11.34
CA LYS A 26 -16.69 15.44 -12.17
C LYS A 26 -15.44 14.61 -11.93
N ASN A 27 -15.50 13.36 -12.37
CA ASN A 27 -14.41 12.41 -12.23
C ASN A 27 -13.76 12.17 -13.59
N CYS A 28 -12.44 12.04 -13.59
CA CYS A 28 -11.67 11.43 -14.66
C CYS A 28 -10.88 10.26 -14.09
N PHE A 29 -10.42 9.35 -14.94
CA PHE A 29 -9.72 8.14 -14.52
C PHE A 29 -8.52 7.89 -15.41
N VAL A 30 -7.45 7.33 -14.83
CA VAL A 30 -6.30 6.78 -15.54
C VAL A 30 -6.30 5.26 -15.32
N LEU A 31 -6.18 4.49 -16.39
CA LEU A 31 -6.16 3.03 -16.37
C LEU A 31 -4.72 2.54 -16.34
N LEU A 32 -4.27 2.08 -15.18
CA LEU A 32 -2.96 1.48 -15.00
C LEU A 32 -3.04 -0.04 -15.12
N GLN A 33 -2.30 -0.61 -16.08
CA GLN A 33 -2.12 -2.04 -16.20
C GLN A 33 -0.81 -2.47 -15.55
N ARG A 34 -0.91 -3.38 -14.59
CA ARG A 34 0.27 -4.04 -14.00
C ARG A 34 0.83 -5.08 -14.96
N LYS A 35 2.15 -5.10 -15.11
CA LYS A 35 2.85 -6.20 -15.81
C LYS A 35 2.89 -7.45 -14.91
N PRO A 36 2.38 -8.62 -15.35
CA PRO A 36 2.15 -9.79 -14.48
C PRO A 36 3.39 -10.30 -13.75
N ASN A 37 4.57 -10.19 -14.37
CA ASN A 37 5.83 -10.71 -13.84
C ASN A 37 6.66 -9.67 -13.09
N ALA A 38 6.19 -8.42 -13.01
CA ALA A 38 6.89 -7.38 -12.29
C ALA A 38 6.69 -7.54 -10.77
N ALA A 39 7.81 -7.47 -10.04
CA ALA A 39 7.77 -7.37 -8.58
C ALA A 39 6.99 -6.12 -8.17
N LEU A 40 6.16 -6.24 -7.15
CA LEU A 40 5.52 -5.07 -6.55
C LEU A 40 6.50 -4.41 -5.61
N CYS A 41 6.80 -3.15 -5.88
CA CYS A 41 7.54 -2.26 -5.01
C CYS A 41 6.76 -0.94 -4.88
N PRO A 42 7.04 -0.12 -3.87
CA PRO A 42 6.58 1.25 -3.82
C PRO A 42 6.93 1.98 -5.12
N LEU A 43 5.96 2.70 -5.69
CA LEU A 43 6.11 3.45 -6.93
C LEU A 43 5.47 4.81 -6.78
N ASN A 44 6.15 5.82 -7.31
CA ASN A 44 5.66 7.17 -7.38
C ASN A 44 5.23 7.49 -8.82
N PHE A 45 4.16 8.25 -8.94
CA PHE A 45 3.63 8.72 -10.20
C PHE A 45 3.54 10.24 -10.13
N ASN A 46 4.18 10.89 -11.09
CA ASN A 46 4.03 12.32 -11.29
C ASN A 46 2.69 12.54 -12.01
N CYS A 47 1.81 13.30 -11.34
CA CYS A 47 0.46 13.54 -11.80
C CYS A 47 0.34 14.97 -12.33
N GLU A 48 -0.29 15.11 -13.49
CA GLU A 48 -0.59 16.40 -14.10
C GLU A 48 -1.96 16.31 -14.75
N LEU A 49 -2.77 17.34 -14.54
CA LEU A 49 -4.08 17.49 -15.16
C LEU A 49 -3.92 18.25 -16.47
N HIS A 50 -4.39 17.64 -17.55
CA HIS A 50 -4.41 18.22 -18.89
C HIS A 50 -5.85 18.57 -19.23
N PHE A 51 -6.14 19.83 -19.55
CA PHE A 51 -7.50 20.27 -19.86
C PHE A 51 -7.50 21.40 -20.90
N THR A 52 -8.68 21.66 -21.46
CA THR A 52 -8.91 22.77 -22.39
C THR A 52 -9.82 23.78 -21.72
N VAL A 53 -9.37 25.03 -21.65
CA VAL A 53 -10.14 26.13 -21.06
C VAL A 53 -11.04 26.75 -22.13
N GLN A 54 -12.31 26.92 -21.78
CA GLN A 54 -13.28 27.72 -22.51
C GLN A 54 -13.76 28.84 -21.58
N GLN A 55 -13.64 30.09 -22.01
CA GLN A 55 -14.25 31.20 -21.27
C GLN A 55 -15.76 31.18 -21.49
N VAL A 56 -16.52 31.49 -20.45
CA VAL A 56 -17.99 31.47 -20.44
C VAL A 56 -18.47 32.69 -19.69
N ASP A 57 -19.41 33.44 -20.25
CA ASP A 57 -20.06 34.55 -19.56
C ASP A 57 -20.85 34.04 -18.35
N PRO A 58 -20.54 34.48 -17.12
CA PRO A 58 -21.23 34.03 -15.92
C PRO A 58 -22.73 34.37 -15.87
N ALA A 59 -23.20 35.37 -16.62
CA ALA A 59 -24.59 35.80 -16.63
C ALA A 59 -25.46 35.01 -17.62
N SER A 60 -24.96 34.78 -18.84
CA SER A 60 -25.68 34.08 -19.91
C SER A 60 -25.36 32.58 -19.99
N GLY A 61 -24.18 32.16 -19.54
CA GLY A 61 -23.65 30.82 -19.74
C GLY A 61 -23.14 30.56 -21.17
N GLU A 62 -23.05 31.59 -22.00
CA GLU A 62 -22.56 31.48 -23.38
C GLU A 62 -21.03 31.44 -23.43
N SER A 63 -20.47 30.61 -24.31
CA SER A 63 -19.03 30.53 -24.52
C SER A 63 -18.50 31.80 -25.19
N GLU A 64 -17.44 32.37 -24.62
CA GLU A 64 -16.74 33.55 -25.13
C GLU A 64 -15.33 33.19 -25.57
N GLY A 65 -14.90 33.73 -26.72
CA GLY A 65 -13.53 33.56 -27.21
C GLY A 65 -13.16 32.13 -27.61
N ASP A 66 -11.88 31.97 -27.95
CA ASP A 66 -11.32 30.69 -28.38
C ASP A 66 -10.92 29.83 -27.17
N THR A 67 -10.89 28.51 -27.39
CA THR A 67 -10.34 27.58 -26.41
C THR A 67 -8.82 27.54 -26.44
N TYR A 68 -8.20 27.23 -25.30
CA TYR A 68 -6.76 26.98 -25.23
C TYR A 68 -6.44 25.85 -24.23
N PRO A 69 -5.41 25.03 -24.51
CA PRO A 69 -4.98 23.98 -23.59
C PRO A 69 -4.25 24.57 -22.38
N GLU A 70 -4.41 23.93 -21.22
CA GLU A 70 -3.72 24.26 -19.98
C GLU A 70 -3.37 22.99 -19.20
N GLU A 71 -2.28 23.07 -18.43
CA GLU A 71 -1.75 21.97 -17.63
C GLU A 71 -1.64 22.42 -16.17
N TYR A 72 -1.94 21.51 -15.25
CA TYR A 72 -1.85 21.76 -13.81
C TYR A 72 -1.21 20.58 -13.08
N VAL A 73 -0.04 20.83 -12.50
CA VAL A 73 0.71 19.81 -11.74
C VAL A 73 -0.02 19.46 -10.45
N LEU A 74 -0.21 18.16 -10.22
CA LEU A 74 -0.85 17.59 -9.03
C LEU A 74 0.19 16.99 -8.09
N GLU A 75 -0.25 16.57 -6.91
CA GLU A 75 0.60 15.81 -5.99
C GLU A 75 1.00 14.44 -6.57
N CYS A 76 2.18 13.96 -6.18
CA CYS A 76 2.63 12.64 -6.55
C CYS A 76 1.70 11.58 -5.96
N LEU A 77 1.26 10.64 -6.78
CA LEU A 77 0.53 9.47 -6.30
C LEU A 77 1.55 8.39 -5.96
N GLU A 78 1.51 7.88 -4.74
CA GLU A 78 2.30 6.71 -4.35
C GLU A 78 1.40 5.47 -4.35
N ILE A 79 1.86 4.40 -5.00
CA ILE A 79 1.26 3.07 -4.91
C ILE A 79 2.22 2.20 -4.10
N LEU A 80 1.72 1.67 -2.99
CA LEU A 80 2.43 0.81 -2.07
C LEU A 80 2.00 -0.64 -2.25
N THR A 81 2.82 -1.58 -1.78
CA THR A 81 2.43 -3.00 -1.79
C THR A 81 1.20 -3.27 -0.90
N SER A 82 0.97 -2.44 0.13
CA SER A 82 -0.23 -2.48 0.96
C SER A 82 -1.53 -2.23 0.19
N ASP A 83 -1.47 -1.52 -0.94
CA ASP A 83 -2.66 -1.25 -1.77
C ASP A 83 -3.16 -2.51 -2.49
N PHE A 84 -2.31 -3.53 -2.59
CA PHE A 84 -2.65 -4.85 -3.12
C PHE A 84 -3.08 -5.82 -2.01
N MET A 85 -3.18 -5.36 -0.77
CA MET A 85 -3.51 -6.18 0.40
C MET A 85 -4.88 -5.79 0.99
N ALA A 86 -5.81 -6.74 1.00
CA ALA A 86 -7.06 -6.59 1.74
C ALA A 86 -6.89 -7.06 3.19
N LYS A 87 -7.34 -6.23 4.15
CA LYS A 87 -7.43 -6.58 5.57
C LYS A 87 -8.54 -7.60 5.78
N VAL A 88 -8.20 -8.81 6.25
CA VAL A 88 -9.18 -9.89 6.45
C VAL A 88 -9.02 -10.46 7.85
N ASN A 89 -10.13 -10.54 8.59
CA ASN A 89 -10.15 -11.24 9.87
C ASN A 89 -10.31 -12.75 9.66
N VAL A 90 -9.58 -13.55 10.43
CA VAL A 90 -9.66 -15.01 10.39
C VAL A 90 -10.28 -15.53 11.68
N GLY A 91 -11.05 -16.62 11.61
CA GLY A 91 -11.68 -17.25 12.79
C GLY A 91 -10.70 -17.79 13.84
N GLY A 92 -9.40 -17.80 13.52
CA GLY A 92 -8.30 -18.04 14.45
C GLY A 92 -6.96 -18.09 13.72
N PHE A 93 -6.00 -17.24 14.12
CA PHE A 93 -4.73 -17.10 13.39
C PHE A 93 -3.94 -18.41 13.32
N ARG A 94 -3.82 -19.12 14.46
CA ARG A 94 -3.03 -20.36 14.54
C ARG A 94 -3.54 -21.43 13.57
N GLY A 95 -4.86 -21.62 13.48
CA GLY A 95 -5.44 -22.62 12.58
C GLY A 95 -5.15 -22.30 11.11
N SER A 96 -5.35 -21.04 10.71
CA SER A 96 -5.03 -20.60 9.33
C SER A 96 -3.54 -20.69 9.02
N TRP A 97 -2.68 -20.32 9.98
CA TRP A 97 -1.22 -20.39 9.85
C TRP A 97 -0.70 -21.82 9.62
N GLU A 98 -1.21 -22.80 10.38
CA GLU A 98 -0.84 -24.20 10.19
C GLU A 98 -1.44 -24.78 8.91
N LYS A 99 -2.63 -24.33 8.48
CA LYS A 99 -3.28 -24.79 7.25
C LYS A 99 -2.48 -24.43 6.00
N ILE A 100 -1.91 -23.23 5.93
CA ILE A 100 -1.01 -22.82 4.82
C ILE A 100 0.29 -23.64 4.85
N GLY A 101 0.80 -23.93 6.05
CA GLY A 101 2.06 -24.65 6.22
C GLY A 101 3.29 -23.81 5.84
N SER A 102 4.48 -24.39 5.95
CA SER A 102 5.76 -23.66 5.81
C SER A 102 6.42 -23.81 4.43
N GLY A 103 5.71 -24.31 3.42
CA GLY A 103 6.30 -24.67 2.12
C GLY A 103 7.00 -23.50 1.41
N ASN A 104 6.39 -22.31 1.47
CA ASN A 104 6.90 -21.07 0.88
C ASN A 104 7.30 -20.02 1.94
N GLU A 105 7.61 -20.44 3.16
CA GLU A 105 7.87 -19.51 4.26
C GLU A 105 9.09 -18.62 3.97
N VAL A 106 8.89 -17.30 4.04
CA VAL A 106 9.96 -16.31 3.97
C VAL A 106 10.24 -15.78 5.36
N LEU A 107 11.50 -15.90 5.80
CA LEU A 107 11.98 -15.39 7.09
C LEU A 107 12.94 -14.23 6.85
N GLU A 108 12.67 -13.08 7.46
CA GLU A 108 13.53 -11.89 7.34
C GLU A 108 13.75 -11.22 8.70
N LYS A 109 14.85 -10.45 8.77
CA LYS A 109 15.19 -9.66 9.96
C LYS A 109 15.59 -8.24 9.56
N PHE A 110 14.89 -7.26 10.12
CA PHE A 110 15.10 -5.85 9.89
C PHE A 110 15.54 -5.12 11.16
N ALA A 111 16.33 -4.07 10.99
CA ALA A 111 16.65 -3.10 12.04
C ALA A 111 15.96 -1.78 11.69
N LEU A 112 14.86 -1.49 12.39
CA LEU A 112 14.00 -0.35 12.15
C LEU A 112 14.40 0.83 13.03
N GLN A 113 14.44 2.02 12.46
CA GLN A 113 14.84 3.27 13.15
C GLN A 113 13.65 3.95 13.86
N PHE A 114 12.83 3.18 14.58
CA PHE A 114 11.73 3.69 15.40
C PHE A 114 12.15 3.89 16.86
N LYS A 115 11.50 4.82 17.57
CA LYS A 115 11.86 5.17 18.95
C LYS A 115 11.28 4.20 19.98
N SER A 116 10.22 3.49 19.63
CA SER A 116 9.55 2.52 20.50
C SER A 116 9.00 1.33 19.73
N VAL A 117 8.72 0.24 20.47
CA VAL A 117 8.08 -0.95 19.91
C VAL A 117 6.67 -0.62 19.42
N GLU A 118 5.95 0.29 20.08
CA GLU A 118 4.60 0.73 19.71
C GLU A 118 4.58 1.47 18.37
N GLU A 119 5.53 2.37 18.15
CA GLU A 119 5.69 3.09 16.88
C GLU A 119 6.02 2.09 15.75
N ALA A 120 6.99 1.21 15.98
CA ALA A 120 7.37 0.18 15.01
C ALA A 120 6.22 -0.77 14.69
N LEU A 121 5.43 -1.17 15.69
CA LEU A 121 4.28 -2.04 15.52
C LEU A 121 3.24 -1.39 14.59
N THR A 122 2.92 -0.13 14.85
CA THR A 122 1.96 0.65 14.04
C THR A 122 2.45 0.80 12.61
N ALA A 123 3.74 1.11 12.43
CA ALA A 123 4.35 1.23 11.11
C ALA A 123 4.33 -0.10 10.33
N VAL A 124 4.71 -1.22 10.96
CA VAL A 124 4.70 -2.54 10.32
C VAL A 124 3.29 -2.95 9.88
N ILE A 125 2.27 -2.68 10.71
CA ILE A 125 0.86 -2.93 10.33
C ILE A 125 0.48 -2.08 9.11
N SER A 126 0.92 -0.82 9.08
CA SER A 126 0.67 0.09 7.96
C SER A 126 1.36 -0.35 6.68
N PHE A 127 2.67 -0.65 6.72
CA PHE A 127 3.47 -1.08 5.58
C PHE A 127 2.92 -2.35 4.92
N LEU A 128 2.42 -3.29 5.72
CA LEU A 128 1.87 -4.53 5.21
C LEU A 128 0.40 -4.40 4.78
N GLY A 129 -0.34 -3.40 5.27
CA GLY A 129 -1.76 -3.25 4.98
C GLY A 129 -2.64 -4.39 5.50
N MET A 130 -2.21 -5.12 6.53
CA MET A 130 -2.87 -6.35 6.99
C MET A 130 -3.73 -6.15 8.25
N GLN A 131 -4.62 -7.11 8.54
CA GLN A 131 -5.46 -7.12 9.72
C GLN A 131 -4.72 -7.74 10.92
N PRO A 132 -4.52 -7.02 12.03
CA PRO A 132 -4.00 -7.63 13.25
C PRO A 132 -5.01 -8.63 13.83
N CYS A 133 -4.52 -9.78 14.27
CA CYS A 133 -5.31 -10.87 14.83
C CYS A 133 -5.12 -11.00 16.34
N ASP A 134 -6.01 -11.73 17.01
CA ASP A 134 -5.86 -12.21 18.39
C ASP A 134 -5.47 -11.14 19.44
N GLY A 135 -5.79 -9.86 19.17
CA GLY A 135 -5.42 -8.73 20.03
C GLY A 135 -3.92 -8.41 20.07
N THR A 136 -3.14 -8.83 19.06
CA THR A 136 -1.70 -8.52 18.96
C THR A 136 -1.41 -7.19 18.27
N GLY A 137 -2.43 -6.43 17.87
CA GLY A 137 -2.26 -5.14 17.20
C GLY A 137 -1.81 -4.00 18.11
N THR A 138 -1.73 -4.24 19.42
CA THR A 138 -1.33 -3.24 20.41
C THR A 138 -0.38 -3.84 21.45
N VAL A 139 0.63 -3.07 21.86
CA VAL A 139 1.51 -3.46 22.95
C VAL A 139 0.79 -3.22 24.28
N LYS A 140 0.74 -4.25 25.14
CA LYS A 140 0.17 -4.11 26.48
C LYS A 140 1.19 -3.47 27.41
N ALA A 141 0.75 -2.59 28.32
CA ALA A 141 1.62 -1.90 29.29
C ALA A 141 2.45 -2.85 30.17
N THR A 142 2.02 -4.11 30.32
CA THR A 142 2.72 -5.15 31.08
C THR A 142 3.87 -5.82 30.31
N ASN A 143 4.20 -5.37 29.10
CA ASN A 143 5.17 -6.07 28.25
C ASN A 143 6.63 -5.91 28.72
N ASN A 144 6.92 -5.04 29.70
CA ASN A 144 8.19 -4.95 30.45
C ASN A 144 9.48 -5.14 29.60
N GLY A 145 9.55 -4.53 28.40
CA GLY A 145 10.70 -4.65 27.50
C GLY A 145 10.89 -6.03 26.84
N LYS A 146 9.92 -6.95 26.95
CA LYS A 146 9.94 -8.24 26.27
C LYS A 146 9.55 -8.08 24.79
N PRO A 147 10.08 -8.95 23.91
CA PRO A 147 9.66 -8.99 22.52
C PRO A 147 8.14 -9.14 22.39
N HIS A 148 7.52 -8.29 21.59
CA HIS A 148 6.11 -8.34 21.23
C HIS A 148 5.89 -9.26 20.03
N MET A 149 4.87 -10.12 20.10
CA MET A 149 4.47 -10.99 18.99
C MET A 149 3.26 -10.39 18.29
N LEU A 150 3.40 -10.11 17.00
CA LEU A 150 2.37 -9.60 16.10
C LEU A 150 1.92 -10.71 15.15
N HIS A 151 0.60 -10.87 15.02
CA HIS A 151 -0.06 -11.77 14.08
C HIS A 151 -0.92 -10.95 13.12
N LEU A 152 -0.73 -11.16 11.82
CA LEU A 152 -1.41 -10.42 10.77
C LEU A 152 -1.98 -11.35 9.70
N SER A 153 -3.21 -11.09 9.27
CA SER A 153 -3.86 -11.80 8.14
C SER A 153 -4.33 -10.84 7.07
N GLY A 154 -4.24 -11.29 5.82
CA GLY A 154 -4.69 -10.52 4.67
C GLY A 154 -4.94 -11.41 3.47
N VAL A 155 -5.51 -10.81 2.43
CA VAL A 155 -5.69 -11.43 1.13
C VAL A 155 -5.08 -10.50 0.10
N PHE A 156 -4.05 -10.99 -0.58
CA PHE A 156 -3.39 -10.29 -1.66
C PHE A 156 -4.22 -10.35 -2.94
N VAL A 157 -4.00 -9.40 -3.85
CA VAL A 157 -4.61 -9.37 -5.18
C VAL A 157 -4.50 -10.74 -5.86
N GLY A 158 -5.56 -11.16 -6.56
CA GLY A 158 -5.69 -12.53 -7.06
C GLY A 158 -6.31 -13.51 -6.05
N ASN A 159 -6.84 -13.00 -4.92
CA ASN A 159 -7.48 -13.79 -3.86
C ASN A 159 -6.52 -14.78 -3.18
N ILE A 160 -5.27 -14.35 -2.98
CA ILE A 160 -4.21 -15.17 -2.41
C ILE A 160 -4.09 -14.87 -0.92
N SER A 161 -4.34 -15.87 -0.06
CA SER A 161 -4.25 -15.66 1.39
C SER A 161 -2.81 -15.50 1.83
N VAL A 162 -2.55 -14.49 2.69
CA VAL A 162 -1.24 -14.22 3.27
C VAL A 162 -1.38 -14.11 4.77
N MET A 163 -0.47 -14.78 5.47
CA MET A 163 -0.38 -14.71 6.93
C MET A 163 1.04 -14.28 7.32
N VAL A 164 1.14 -13.49 8.38
CA VAL A 164 2.41 -12.98 8.88
C VAL A 164 2.49 -13.18 10.40
N ARG A 165 3.62 -13.72 10.85
CA ARG A 165 4.06 -13.63 12.25
C ARG A 165 5.26 -12.70 12.32
N ALA A 166 5.21 -11.75 13.24
CA ALA A 166 6.32 -10.85 13.49
C ALA A 166 6.68 -10.83 14.99
N GLN A 167 7.96 -10.75 15.29
CA GLN A 167 8.50 -10.46 16.60
C GLN A 167 9.16 -9.09 16.55
N VAL A 168 8.66 -8.15 17.35
CA VAL A 168 9.13 -6.77 17.44
C VAL A 168 9.76 -6.57 18.82
N ALA A 169 11.00 -6.09 18.88
CA ALA A 169 11.71 -5.89 20.14
C ALA A 169 12.67 -4.71 20.05
N GLU A 170 12.90 -4.00 21.15
CA GLU A 170 13.97 -2.99 21.21
C GLU A 170 15.32 -3.60 20.86
N ASP A 171 16.15 -2.87 20.11
CA ASP A 171 17.53 -3.28 19.85
C ASP A 171 18.32 -3.24 21.17
N PRO A 172 18.99 -4.33 21.58
CA PRO A 172 19.77 -4.36 22.82
C PRO A 172 20.87 -3.29 22.91
N LYS A 173 21.31 -2.73 21.77
CA LYS A 173 22.29 -1.65 21.67
C LYS A 173 21.66 -0.25 21.73
N GLY A 174 20.33 -0.15 21.79
CA GLY A 174 19.59 1.12 21.85
C GLY A 174 19.44 1.84 20.50
N ASN A 175 19.69 1.16 19.38
CA ASN A 175 19.70 1.75 18.03
C ASN A 175 18.34 1.63 17.30
N GLY A 176 17.24 1.61 18.04
CA GLY A 176 15.88 1.45 17.51
C GLY A 176 15.25 0.10 17.84
N VAL A 177 14.60 -0.52 16.86
CA VAL A 177 13.78 -1.73 17.03
C VAL A 177 14.21 -2.81 16.05
N THR A 178 14.36 -4.04 16.53
CA THR A 178 14.51 -5.23 15.70
C THR A 178 13.14 -5.83 15.36
N LEU A 179 12.91 -6.06 14.07
CA LEU A 179 11.79 -6.85 13.56
C LEU A 179 12.31 -8.18 13.03
N LYS A 180 11.73 -9.29 13.46
CA LYS A 180 11.85 -10.59 12.78
C LYS A 180 10.49 -10.97 12.24
N ILE A 181 10.41 -11.32 10.97
CA ILE A 181 9.14 -11.61 10.31
C ILE A 181 9.19 -12.99 9.65
N ALA A 182 8.05 -13.68 9.67
CA ALA A 182 7.76 -14.88 8.93
C ALA A 182 6.50 -14.66 8.10
N VAL A 183 6.60 -14.78 6.78
CA VAL A 183 5.49 -14.61 5.83
C VAL A 183 5.14 -15.97 5.23
N ARG A 184 3.85 -16.31 5.18
CA ARG A 184 3.34 -17.56 4.59
C ARG A 184 2.18 -17.31 3.65
N SER A 185 2.20 -18.02 2.53
CA SER A 185 1.16 -18.08 1.50
C SER A 185 1.37 -19.33 0.65
N ASP A 186 0.33 -19.73 -0.09
CA ASP A 186 0.44 -20.78 -1.10
C ASP A 186 1.25 -20.33 -2.34
N ASP A 187 1.55 -19.04 -2.45
CA ASP A 187 2.36 -18.45 -3.52
C ASP A 187 3.68 -17.87 -2.97
N ALA A 188 4.81 -18.43 -3.41
CA ALA A 188 6.15 -18.01 -2.99
C ALA A 188 6.52 -16.59 -3.44
N ALA A 189 6.06 -16.14 -4.61
CA ALA A 189 6.33 -14.80 -5.10
C ALA A 189 5.61 -13.76 -4.21
N VAL A 190 4.37 -14.06 -3.79
CA VAL A 190 3.63 -13.20 -2.85
C VAL A 190 4.33 -13.14 -1.50
N CYS A 191 4.84 -14.27 -0.98
CA CYS A 191 5.61 -14.25 0.28
C CYS A 191 6.82 -13.32 0.21
N ARG A 192 7.57 -13.37 -0.90
CA ARG A 192 8.73 -12.48 -1.09
C ARG A 192 8.31 -11.02 -1.21
N MET A 193 7.32 -10.71 -2.07
CA MET A 193 6.83 -9.34 -2.25
C MET A 193 6.36 -8.72 -0.94
N VAL A 194 5.62 -9.47 -0.11
CA VAL A 194 5.12 -8.98 1.18
C VAL A 194 6.27 -8.78 2.19
N ALA A 195 7.29 -9.64 2.19
CA ALA A 195 8.47 -9.43 3.03
C ALA A 195 9.28 -8.20 2.63
N ASP A 196 9.37 -7.91 1.33
CA ASP A 196 10.11 -6.77 0.76
C ASP A 196 9.42 -5.40 0.97
N CYS A 197 8.20 -5.38 1.51
CA CYS A 197 7.48 -4.14 1.81
C CYS A 197 8.10 -3.34 2.96
N ILE A 198 8.82 -4.04 3.85
CA ILE A 198 9.40 -3.43 5.04
C ILE A 198 10.70 -2.73 4.65
N HIS A 199 10.77 -1.42 4.94
CA HIS A 199 11.92 -0.55 4.68
C HIS A 199 12.30 0.27 5.93
#